data_AF-A0AB37J7I7-F1
#
_entry.id   AF-A0AB37J7I7-F1
#
_cell.length_a   1.000
_cell.length_b   1.000
_cell.length_c   1.000
_cell.angle_alpha   90.00
_cell.angle_beta   90.00
_cell.angle_gamma   90.00
#
_symmetry.space_group_name_H-M   'P 1'
#
loop_
_entity.id
_entity.type
_entity.pdbx_description
1 polymer ?
#
loop_
_entity_poly.entity_id
_entity_poly.type
_entity_poly.pdbx_seq_one_letter_code
_entity_poly.pdbx_strand_id
1 'polypeptide(L)'
;MAQATQRDKRSVFHRKRKEEAAATPVTQAKAVAKFVRISPRKARSVVNAIRNKEVGEAFQILEFSPKKASRLVYKVLRSAVANAENNFGLNIDSLYVEKAVVDDGPRMKRLWPRGRGRADIQQKRFSHITVVVANREETSNPQE
;
A
#
# COMPACT_ATOMS: atom_id res chain seq x y z
N MET A 1 -11.71 22.58 -40.41
CA MET A 1 -12.66 23.05 -39.38
C MET A 1 -12.51 22.16 -38.16
N ALA A 2 -11.81 22.60 -37.12
CA ALA A 2 -11.60 21.82 -35.91
C ALA A 2 -12.82 21.99 -34.99
N GLN A 3 -13.51 20.89 -34.67
CA GLN A 3 -14.65 20.90 -33.75
C GLN A 3 -14.14 21.13 -32.31
N ALA A 4 -14.77 22.06 -31.60
CA ALA A 4 -14.46 22.35 -30.20
C ALA A 4 -15.00 21.23 -29.30
N THR A 5 -14.10 20.53 -28.58
CA THR A 5 -14.48 19.57 -27.54
C THR A 5 -14.98 20.32 -26.30
N GLN A 6 -16.30 20.35 -26.09
CA GLN A 6 -16.89 20.92 -24.86
C GLN A 6 -16.45 20.10 -23.64
N ARG A 7 -15.85 20.75 -22.64
CA ARG A 7 -15.53 20.12 -21.34
C ARG A 7 -16.81 19.97 -20.53
N ASP A 8 -17.08 18.75 -20.07
CA ASP A 8 -18.18 18.43 -19.15
C ASP A 8 -18.14 19.33 -17.90
N LYS A 9 -19.33 19.65 -17.37
CA LYS A 9 -19.44 20.31 -16.06
C LYS A 9 -18.78 19.45 -14.98
N ARG A 10 -18.14 20.08 -14.00
CA ARG A 10 -17.36 19.43 -12.94
C ARG A 10 -18.17 18.36 -12.16
N SER A 11 -19.47 18.59 -11.97
CA SER A 11 -20.39 17.63 -11.33
C SER A 11 -20.60 16.35 -12.15
N VAL A 12 -20.76 16.49 -13.47
CA VAL A 12 -20.93 15.38 -14.41
C VAL A 12 -19.64 14.55 -14.49
N PHE A 13 -18.47 15.22 -14.50
CA PHE A 13 -17.17 14.56 -14.48
C PHE A 13 -16.98 13.65 -13.25
N HIS A 14 -17.28 14.15 -12.05
CA HIS A 14 -17.15 13.35 -10.82
C HIS A 14 -18.13 12.17 -10.79
N ARG A 15 -19.34 12.33 -11.33
CA ARG A 15 -20.34 11.27 -11.43
C ARG A 15 -19.90 10.18 -12.42
N LYS A 16 -19.52 10.55 -13.66
CA LYS A 16 -19.02 9.62 -14.68
C LYS A 16 -17.82 8.83 -14.18
N ARG A 17 -16.87 9.49 -13.52
CA ARG A 17 -15.69 8.84 -12.92
C ARG A 17 -16.05 7.82 -11.83
N LYS A 18 -17.10 8.10 -11.03
CA LYS A 18 -17.59 7.18 -10.01
C LYS A 18 -18.27 5.97 -10.64
N GLU A 19 -19.05 6.20 -11.70
CA GLU A 19 -19.71 5.15 -12.48
C GLU A 19 -18.67 4.24 -13.18
N GLU A 20 -17.63 4.80 -13.83
CA GLU A 20 -16.52 4.04 -14.41
C GLU A 20 -15.75 3.21 -13.36
N ALA A 21 -15.48 3.79 -12.18
CA ALA A 21 -14.79 3.09 -11.11
C ALA A 21 -15.63 1.95 -10.50
N ALA A 22 -16.95 2.04 -10.57
CA ALA A 22 -17.86 0.97 -10.14
C ALA A 22 -18.06 -0.10 -11.22
N ALA A 23 -17.92 0.26 -12.50
CA ALA A 23 -18.05 -0.66 -13.64
C ALA A 23 -16.84 -1.57 -13.83
N THR A 24 -15.68 -1.22 -13.28
CA THR A 24 -14.49 -2.08 -13.32
C THR A 24 -14.66 -3.23 -12.32
N PRO A 25 -14.56 -4.52 -12.73
CA PRO A 25 -14.64 -5.63 -11.79
C PRO A 25 -13.53 -5.48 -10.74
N VAL A 26 -13.90 -5.54 -9.45
CA VAL A 26 -12.94 -5.30 -8.37
C VAL A 26 -12.24 -6.60 -8.01
N THR A 27 -11.04 -6.76 -8.55
CA THR A 27 -10.24 -7.98 -8.46
C THR A 27 -9.10 -7.87 -7.44
N GLN A 28 -8.93 -6.67 -6.88
CA GLN A 28 -7.89 -6.33 -5.93
C GLN A 28 -8.46 -5.55 -4.73
N ALA A 29 -7.92 -5.84 -3.55
CA ALA A 29 -8.20 -5.07 -2.34
C ALA A 29 -6.94 -4.37 -1.86
N LYS A 30 -7.10 -3.13 -1.36
CA LYS A 30 -5.99 -2.33 -0.86
C LYS A 30 -6.15 -1.98 0.62
N ALA A 31 -5.03 -1.89 1.33
CA ALA A 31 -4.95 -1.29 2.64
C ALA A 31 -3.76 -0.33 2.71
N VAL A 32 -3.96 0.80 3.41
CA VAL A 32 -2.94 1.84 3.55
C VAL A 32 -2.83 2.26 5.01
N ALA A 33 -1.64 2.14 5.58
CA ALA A 33 -1.32 2.77 6.86
C ALA A 33 -0.52 4.05 6.61
N LYS A 34 -1.07 5.19 7.05
CA LYS A 34 -0.44 6.50 6.89
C LYS A 34 0.22 6.98 8.18
N PHE A 35 1.28 7.79 8.05
CA PHE A 35 2.01 8.42 9.15
C PHE A 35 2.57 7.41 10.16
N VAL A 36 3.06 6.28 9.65
CA VAL A 36 3.68 5.25 10.47
C VAL A 36 5.06 5.75 10.92
N ARG A 37 5.32 5.71 12.24
CA ARG A 37 6.58 6.19 12.82
C ARG A 37 7.72 5.17 12.65
N ILE A 38 8.11 4.94 11.41
CA ILE A 38 9.26 4.12 11.02
C ILE A 38 9.92 4.71 9.76
N SER A 39 11.24 4.57 9.67
CA SER A 39 11.97 4.97 8.46
C SER A 39 11.59 4.06 7.28
N PRO A 40 11.30 4.61 6.09
CA PRO A 40 10.90 3.83 4.92
C PRO A 40 11.89 2.70 4.59
N ARG A 41 13.21 2.97 4.67
CA ARG A 41 14.24 1.97 4.38
C ARG A 41 14.12 0.72 5.26
N LYS A 42 13.79 0.88 6.54
CA LYS A 42 13.64 -0.26 7.47
C LYS A 42 12.39 -1.07 7.15
N ALA A 43 11.30 -0.41 6.76
CA ALA A 43 10.07 -1.09 6.38
C ALA A 43 10.17 -1.76 5.00
N ARG A 44 10.83 -1.15 4.01
CA ARG A 44 11.06 -1.72 2.67
C ARG A 44 11.75 -3.08 2.71
N SER A 45 12.69 -3.28 3.64
CA SER A 45 13.37 -4.57 3.79
C SER A 45 12.42 -5.71 4.16
N VAL A 46 11.35 -5.44 4.91
CA VAL A 46 10.33 -6.44 5.25
C VAL A 46 9.32 -6.58 4.12
N VAL A 47 8.87 -5.45 3.56
CA VAL A 47 7.89 -5.42 2.47
C VAL A 47 8.38 -6.15 1.22
N ASN A 48 9.67 -6.07 0.90
CA ASN A 48 10.24 -6.81 -0.21
C ASN A 48 10.23 -8.34 0.02
N ALA A 49 10.22 -8.80 1.27
CA ALA A 49 10.21 -10.23 1.58
C ALA A 49 8.83 -10.89 1.37
N ILE A 50 7.75 -10.10 1.40
CA ILE A 50 6.36 -10.60 1.25
C ILE A 50 5.76 -10.33 -0.13
N ARG A 51 6.48 -9.62 -1.00
CA ARG A 51 5.98 -9.29 -2.34
C ARG A 51 5.88 -10.57 -3.19
N ASN A 52 4.79 -10.71 -3.94
CA ASN A 52 4.48 -11.85 -4.80
C ASN A 52 4.32 -13.19 -4.06
N LYS A 53 4.09 -13.15 -2.75
CA LYS A 53 3.84 -14.36 -1.95
C LYS A 53 2.35 -14.52 -1.71
N GLU A 54 1.95 -15.76 -1.48
CA GLU A 54 0.60 -16.08 -1.02
C GLU A 54 0.36 -15.46 0.35
N VAL A 55 -0.90 -15.12 0.64
CA VAL A 55 -1.26 -14.43 1.89
C VAL A 55 -0.86 -15.25 3.12
N GLY A 56 -1.05 -16.58 3.07
CA GLY A 56 -0.65 -17.49 4.14
C GLY A 56 0.86 -17.47 4.41
N GLU A 57 1.67 -17.62 3.37
CA GLU A 57 3.14 -17.56 3.47
C GLU A 57 3.61 -16.18 3.96
N ALA A 58 2.99 -15.10 3.46
CA ALA A 58 3.31 -13.74 3.87
C ALA A 58 3.04 -13.52 5.37
N PHE A 59 1.95 -14.06 5.92
CA PHE A 59 1.70 -13.99 7.36
C PHE A 59 2.77 -14.70 8.19
N GLN A 60 3.17 -15.91 7.78
CA GLN A 60 4.22 -16.67 8.48
C GLN A 60 5.54 -15.91 8.50
N ILE A 61 5.96 -15.36 7.35
CA ILE A 61 7.20 -14.57 7.25
C ILE A 61 7.16 -13.35 8.17
N LEU A 62 6.01 -12.67 8.24
CA LEU A 62 5.85 -11.49 9.08
C LEU A 62 5.83 -11.80 10.57
N GLU A 63 5.28 -12.95 10.94
CA GLU A 63 5.16 -13.40 12.33
C GLU A 63 6.52 -13.80 12.91
N PHE A 64 7.30 -14.59 12.17
CA PHE A 64 8.61 -15.07 12.62
C PHE A 64 9.77 -14.07 12.37
N SER A 65 9.51 -12.97 11.67
CA SER A 65 10.55 -11.97 11.42
C SER A 65 10.87 -11.14 12.67
N PRO A 66 12.16 -11.04 13.09
CA PRO A 66 12.55 -10.28 14.28
C PRO A 66 12.46 -8.76 14.10
N LYS A 67 12.20 -8.28 12.88
CA LYS A 67 12.20 -6.84 12.56
C LYS A 67 10.93 -6.18 13.12
N LYS A 68 11.08 -5.05 13.80
CA LYS A 68 9.95 -4.22 14.29
C LYS A 68 8.95 -3.86 13.18
N ALA A 69 9.42 -3.67 11.95
CA ALA A 69 8.58 -3.35 10.80
C ALA A 69 7.54 -4.45 10.51
N SER A 70 7.84 -5.71 10.81
CA SER A 70 6.99 -6.86 10.51
C SER A 70 5.66 -6.80 11.24
N ARG A 71 5.66 -6.40 12.52
CA ARG A 71 4.43 -6.17 13.29
C ARG A 71 3.51 -5.11 12.69
N LEU A 72 4.09 -4.08 12.06
CA LEU A 72 3.32 -3.00 11.42
C LEU A 72 2.74 -3.47 10.10
N VAL A 73 3.56 -4.12 9.26
CA VAL A 73 3.15 -4.66 7.97
C VAL A 73 2.10 -5.77 8.14
N TYR A 74 2.22 -6.62 9.17
CA TYR A 74 1.25 -7.65 9.52
C TYR A 74 -0.16 -7.07 9.71
N LYS A 75 -0.28 -5.96 10.45
CA LYS A 75 -1.57 -5.29 10.65
C LYS A 75 -2.17 -4.75 9.35
N VAL A 76 -1.32 -4.24 8.45
CA VAL A 76 -1.77 -3.72 7.15
C VAL A 76 -2.21 -4.86 6.23
N LEU A 77 -1.45 -5.96 6.19
CA LEU A 77 -1.81 -7.13 5.40
C LEU A 77 -3.13 -7.75 5.90
N ARG A 78 -3.28 -7.90 7.22
CA ARG A 78 -4.55 -8.35 7.84
C ARG A 78 -5.73 -7.47 7.46
N SER A 79 -5.53 -6.15 7.44
CA SER A 79 -6.58 -5.23 6.98
C SER A 79 -6.87 -5.36 5.49
N ALA A 80 -5.88 -5.64 4.64
CA ALA A 80 -6.08 -5.84 3.21
C ALA A 80 -6.92 -7.11 2.94
N VAL A 81 -6.61 -8.20 3.64
CA VAL A 81 -7.36 -9.47 3.56
C VAL A 81 -8.80 -9.26 4.04
N ALA A 82 -9.01 -8.60 5.18
CA ALA A 82 -10.35 -8.29 5.66
C ALA A 82 -11.14 -7.41 4.69
N ASN A 83 -10.48 -6.49 3.98
CA ASN A 83 -11.13 -5.70 2.93
C ASN A 83 -11.51 -6.55 1.70
N ALA A 84 -10.67 -7.52 1.34
CA ALA A 84 -10.93 -8.45 0.24
C ALA A 84 -12.15 -9.33 0.53
N GLU A 85 -12.22 -9.87 1.73
CA GLU A 85 -13.31 -10.73 2.19
C GLU A 85 -14.63 -9.95 2.30
N ASN A 86 -14.66 -8.87 3.10
CA ASN A 86 -15.92 -8.22 3.46
C ASN A 86 -16.51 -7.32 2.37
N ASN A 87 -15.67 -6.67 1.54
CA ASN A 87 -16.18 -5.72 0.55
C ASN A 87 -16.29 -6.33 -0.86
N PHE A 88 -15.45 -7.32 -1.18
CA PHE A 88 -15.34 -7.87 -2.54
C PHE A 88 -15.69 -9.36 -2.61
N GLY A 89 -15.90 -10.04 -1.48
CA GLY A 89 -16.29 -11.46 -1.44
C GLY A 89 -15.21 -12.39 -2.00
N LEU A 90 -13.94 -11.96 -1.99
CA LEU A 90 -12.83 -12.75 -2.54
C LEU A 90 -12.44 -13.87 -1.57
N ASN A 91 -12.11 -15.04 -2.12
CA ASN A 91 -11.66 -16.19 -1.33
C ASN A 91 -10.23 -15.97 -0.81
N ILE A 92 -10.05 -16.07 0.51
CA ILE A 92 -8.78 -15.85 1.23
C ILE A 92 -7.67 -16.76 0.70
N ASP A 93 -7.98 -18.01 0.36
CA ASP A 93 -6.98 -19.02 -0.03
C ASP A 93 -6.37 -18.73 -1.41
N SER A 94 -7.11 -18.02 -2.26
CA SER A 94 -6.68 -17.64 -3.61
C SER A 94 -5.91 -16.30 -3.67
N LEU A 95 -5.84 -15.58 -2.54
CA LEU A 95 -5.22 -14.27 -2.48
C LEU A 95 -3.69 -14.33 -2.40
N TYR A 96 -3.06 -13.43 -3.14
CA TYR A 96 -1.62 -13.19 -3.05
C TYR A 96 -1.32 -11.70 -2.96
N VAL A 97 -0.12 -11.37 -2.48
CA VAL A 97 0.35 -9.99 -2.36
C VAL A 97 0.90 -9.52 -3.69
N GLU A 98 0.05 -8.88 -4.49
CA GLU A 98 0.42 -8.31 -5.80
C GLU A 98 1.41 -7.15 -5.63
N LYS A 99 1.07 -6.17 -4.79
CA LYS A 99 1.87 -4.96 -4.63
C LYS A 99 2.00 -4.58 -3.18
N ALA A 100 3.24 -4.50 -2.72
CA ALA A 100 3.57 -3.98 -1.41
C ALA A 100 4.69 -2.92 -1.54
N VAL A 101 4.36 -1.69 -1.16
CA VAL A 101 5.23 -0.51 -1.30
C VAL A 101 5.26 0.32 -0.03
N VAL A 102 6.38 1.02 0.17
CA VAL A 102 6.56 1.94 1.29
C VAL A 102 7.09 3.27 0.79
N ASP A 103 6.27 4.29 0.97
CA ASP A 103 6.55 5.66 0.59
C ASP A 103 7.07 6.46 1.79
N ASP A 104 7.80 7.53 1.48
CA ASP A 104 8.27 8.45 2.51
C ASP A 104 7.12 9.33 2.99
N GLY A 105 7.08 9.59 4.28
CA GLY A 105 6.12 10.49 4.90
C GLY A 105 6.73 11.84 5.26
N PRO A 106 6.00 12.67 6.00
CA PRO A 106 6.54 13.91 6.56
C PRO A 106 7.80 13.63 7.40
N ARG A 107 8.77 14.55 7.34
CA ARG A 107 10.00 14.46 8.13
C ARG A 107 10.02 15.55 9.18
N MET A 108 10.17 15.14 10.43
CA MET A 108 10.21 16.05 11.57
C MET A 108 11.66 16.37 11.92
N LYS A 109 12.04 17.64 11.82
CA LYS A 109 13.39 18.14 12.13
C LYS A 109 13.55 18.31 13.66
N ARG A 110 14.66 17.85 14.21
CA ARG A 110 15.05 18.00 15.62
C ARG A 110 16.50 18.46 15.69
N LEU A 111 16.78 19.46 16.53
CA LEU A 111 18.15 19.92 16.76
C LEU A 111 18.91 18.84 17.53
N TRP A 112 20.13 18.52 17.09
CA TRP A 112 21.04 17.63 17.79
C TRP A 112 22.34 18.39 18.10
N PRO A 113 22.51 18.87 19.35
CA PRO A 113 23.71 19.60 19.73
C PRO A 113 24.96 18.72 19.67
N ARG A 114 26.07 19.33 19.24
CA ARG A 114 27.40 18.72 19.16
C ARG A 114 28.42 19.57 19.93
N GLY A 115 29.64 19.06 20.06
CA GLY A 115 30.74 19.81 20.67
C GLY A 115 31.11 21.07 19.87
N ARG A 116 31.76 22.03 20.55
CA ARG A 116 32.25 23.30 19.96
C ARG A 116 31.16 24.15 19.29
N GLY A 117 29.97 24.26 19.90
CA GLY A 117 28.88 25.11 19.42
C GLY A 117 28.22 24.65 18.12
N ARG A 118 28.54 23.46 17.61
CA ARG A 118 27.94 22.90 16.39
C ARG A 118 26.59 22.26 16.69
N ALA A 119 25.69 22.25 15.71
CA ALA A 119 24.43 21.53 15.81
C ALA A 119 24.04 20.90 14.47
N ASP A 120 23.67 19.61 14.52
CA ASP A 120 23.16 18.88 13.38
C ASP A 120 21.62 18.83 13.43
N ILE A 121 20.97 18.55 12.29
CA ILE A 121 19.52 18.34 12.23
C ILE A 121 19.24 16.84 12.15
N GLN A 122 18.73 16.26 13.24
CA GLN A 122 18.22 14.90 13.25
C GLN A 122 16.80 14.86 12.64
N GLN A 123 16.60 14.02 11.63
CA GLN A 123 15.29 13.82 10.99
C GLN A 123 14.57 12.60 11.58
N LYS A 124 13.45 12.82 12.26
CA LYS A 124 12.51 11.74 12.63
C LYS A 124 11.58 11.49 11.43
N ARG A 125 11.76 10.34 10.80
CA ARG A 125 11.07 9.96 9.55
C ARG A 125 9.76 9.23 9.83
N PHE A 126 8.74 9.56 9.05
CA PHE A 126 7.51 8.79 8.94
C PHE A 126 7.46 8.08 7.60
N SER A 127 6.56 7.11 7.46
CA SER A 127 6.32 6.40 6.21
C SER A 127 4.83 6.12 6.00
N HIS A 128 4.50 5.83 4.76
CA HIS A 128 3.19 5.33 4.35
C HIS A 128 3.39 3.92 3.79
N ILE A 129 2.66 2.94 4.32
CA ILE A 129 2.73 1.54 3.89
C ILE A 129 1.47 1.23 3.12
N THR A 130 1.61 0.76 1.89
CA THR A 130 0.51 0.35 1.03
C THR A 130 0.69 -1.11 0.66
N VAL A 131 -0.34 -1.92 0.92
CA VAL A 131 -0.41 -3.33 0.55
C VAL A 131 -1.66 -3.53 -0.30
N VAL A 132 -1.49 -4.22 -1.41
CA VAL A 132 -2.54 -4.62 -2.34
C VAL A 132 -2.48 -6.14 -2.44
N VAL A 133 -3.64 -6.76 -2.27
CA VAL A 133 -3.86 -8.19 -2.46
C VAL A 133 -4.78 -8.37 -3.66
N ALA A 134 -4.51 -9.38 -4.47
CA ALA A 134 -5.29 -9.72 -5.65
C ALA A 134 -5.55 -11.23 -5.69
N ASN A 135 -6.57 -11.64 -6.45
CA ASN A 135 -6.81 -13.05 -6.72
C ASN A 135 -5.84 -13.55 -7.81
N ARG A 136 -5.24 -14.72 -7.59
CA ARG A 136 -4.24 -15.31 -8.49
C ARG A 136 -4.85 -15.82 -9.80
N GLU A 137 -6.09 -16.32 -9.77
CA GLU A 137 -6.73 -17.03 -10.89
C GLU A 137 -6.89 -16.20 -12.16
N GLU A 138 -6.94 -14.87 -12.05
CA GLU A 138 -7.15 -13.98 -13.19
C GLU A 138 -5.85 -13.55 -13.88
N THR A 139 -4.70 -13.65 -13.20
CA THR A 139 -3.41 -13.18 -13.75
C THR A 139 -2.70 -14.20 -14.64
N SER A 140 -3.10 -15.47 -14.59
CA SER A 140 -2.54 -16.55 -15.41
C SER A 140 -3.11 -16.66 -16.82
N ASN A 141 -4.04 -15.77 -17.21
CA ASN A 141 -4.47 -15.62 -18.60
C ASN A 141 -3.85 -14.37 -19.23
N PRO A 142 -2.55 -14.37 -19.58
CA PRO A 142 -2.07 -13.48 -20.63
C PRO A 142 -2.74 -13.96 -21.92
N GLN A 143 -3.71 -13.20 -22.41
CA GLN A 143 -4.56 -13.55 -23.55
C GLN A 143 -3.77 -13.92 -24.82
N GLU A 144 -4.40 -14.78 -25.63
CA GLU A 144 -4.17 -14.93 -27.08
C GLU A 144 -3.99 -13.60 -27.82
#